data_AF-A0A5P9XMI7-F1
#
_entry.id   AF-A0A5P9XMI7-F1
#
_cell.length_a   1.000
_cell.length_b   1.000
_cell.length_c   1.000
_cell.angle_alpha   90.00
_cell.angle_beta   90.00
_cell.angle_gamma   90.00
#
_symmetry.space_group_name_H-M   'P 1'
#
loop_
_entity.id
_entity.type
_entity.pdbx_description
1 polymer ?
#
loop_
_entity_poly.entity_id
_entity_poly.type
_entity_poly.pdbx_seq_one_letter_code
_entity_poly.pdbx_strand_id
1 'polypeptide(L)'
;MCPVECFHEGPNFLVIDPDECIDCAACIPECPADAIFAEDDVPEDQRDFTAINAELTKKWPVILRKKSALPDAETWNGKTDKRPLLKEV
;
A
#
# COMPACT_ATOMS: atom_id res chain seq x y z
N MET A 1 9.67 -6.78 4.54
CA MET A 1 10.71 -6.59 3.48
C MET A 1 10.18 -7.23 2.20
N CYS A 2 10.28 -6.58 1.04
CA CYS A 2 9.82 -7.16 -0.24
C CYS A 2 10.99 -7.77 -1.02
N PRO A 3 10.97 -9.07 -1.38
CA PRO A 3 12.06 -9.73 -2.10
C PRO A 3 12.12 -9.42 -3.60
N VAL A 4 11.02 -8.92 -4.17
CA VAL A 4 10.85 -8.63 -5.61
C VAL A 4 10.66 -7.14 -5.88
N GLU A 5 10.83 -6.29 -4.85
CA GLU A 5 10.82 -4.83 -4.98
C GLU A 5 9.52 -4.21 -5.57
N CYS A 6 8.39 -4.93 -5.50
CA CYS A 6 7.12 -4.57 -6.14
C CYS A 6 6.28 -3.46 -5.44
N PHE A 7 6.91 -2.53 -4.70
CA PHE A 7 6.19 -1.41 -4.06
C PHE A 7 6.36 -0.13 -4.86
N HIS A 8 5.28 0.59 -5.10
CA HIS A 8 5.27 1.87 -5.80
C HIS A 8 4.77 3.00 -4.89
N GLU A 9 5.40 4.17 -4.98
CA GLU A 9 5.21 5.28 -4.04
C GLU A 9 4.47 6.46 -4.66
N GLY A 10 3.34 6.81 -4.04
CA GLY A 10 2.63 8.06 -4.27
C GLY A 10 2.87 9.10 -3.19
N PRO A 11 2.24 10.28 -3.31
CA PRO A 11 2.40 11.38 -2.36
C PRO A 11 2.02 11.05 -0.92
N ASN A 12 1.04 10.17 -0.70
CA ASN A 12 0.57 9.79 0.64
C ASN A 12 0.13 8.33 0.80
N PHE A 13 0.47 7.46 -0.15
CA PHE A 13 0.09 6.06 -0.14
C PHE A 13 1.14 5.22 -0.88
N LEU A 14 1.25 3.94 -0.54
CA LEU A 14 2.06 2.96 -1.27
C LEU A 14 1.13 1.90 -1.86
N VAL A 15 1.46 1.42 -3.06
CA VAL A 15 0.75 0.30 -3.70
C VAL A 15 1.70 -0.84 -3.99
N ILE A 16 1.15 -2.05 -4.07
CA ILE A 16 1.82 -3.29 -4.44
C ILE A 16 1.47 -3.58 -5.90
N ASP A 17 2.46 -3.83 -6.74
CA ASP A 17 2.24 -4.31 -8.10
C ASP A 17 1.77 -5.78 -8.07
N PRO A 18 0.54 -6.09 -8.52
CA PRO A 18 0.03 -7.46 -8.50
C PRO A 18 0.69 -8.37 -9.55
N ASP A 19 1.27 -7.81 -10.62
CA ASP A 19 1.94 -8.60 -11.67
C ASP A 19 3.35 -9.03 -11.23
N GLU A 20 3.97 -8.28 -10.30
CA GLU A 20 5.29 -8.60 -9.74
C GLU A 20 5.23 -9.27 -8.36
N CYS A 21 4.15 -9.09 -7.60
CA CYS A 21 3.98 -9.73 -6.30
C CYS A 21 4.00 -11.26 -6.42
N ILE A 22 4.72 -11.91 -5.50
CA ILE A 22 4.86 -13.38 -5.46
C ILE A 22 4.22 -14.01 -4.22
N ASP A 23 3.28 -13.29 -3.58
CA ASP A 23 2.50 -13.75 -2.42
C ASP A 23 3.33 -14.29 -1.24
N CYS A 24 4.53 -13.74 -1.03
CA CYS A 24 5.43 -14.19 0.04
C CYS A 24 4.99 -13.80 1.47
N ALA A 25 3.95 -12.95 1.60
CA ALA A 25 3.40 -12.43 2.87
C ALA A 25 4.38 -11.68 3.80
N ALA A 26 5.64 -11.49 3.42
CA ALA A 26 6.68 -10.89 4.27
C ALA A 26 6.50 -9.39 4.56
N CYS A 27 5.58 -8.72 3.87
CA CYS A 27 5.24 -7.31 4.10
C CYS A 27 4.11 -7.12 5.12
N ILE A 28 3.24 -8.12 5.30
CA ILE A 28 2.06 -8.04 6.17
C ILE A 28 2.44 -7.68 7.62
N PRO A 29 3.30 -8.45 8.33
CA PRO A 29 3.65 -8.15 9.72
C PRO A 29 4.54 -6.90 9.89
N GLU A 30 5.07 -6.36 8.78
CA GLU A 30 5.97 -5.22 8.80
C GLU A 30 5.23 -3.88 8.73
N CYS A 31 3.95 -3.88 8.37
CA CYS A 31 3.15 -2.67 8.22
C CYS A 31 2.64 -2.19 9.59
N PRO A 32 3.10 -1.06 10.14
CA PRO A 32 2.64 -0.57 11.44
C PRO A 32 1.19 -0.09 11.47
N ALA A 33 0.54 -0.02 10.30
CA ALA A 33 -0.85 0.38 10.14
C ALA A 33 -1.78 -0.81 9.87
N ASP A 34 -1.27 -2.04 9.88
CA ASP A 34 -2.01 -3.27 9.60
C ASP A 34 -2.87 -3.17 8.31
N ALA A 35 -2.30 -2.51 7.28
CA ALA A 35 -3.03 -2.12 6.07
C ALA A 35 -2.75 -3.02 4.85
N ILE A 36 -1.95 -4.08 5.00
CA ILE A 36 -1.59 -4.99 3.92
C ILE A 36 -2.32 -6.31 4.15
N PHE A 37 -3.04 -6.75 3.12
CA PHE A 37 -3.82 -7.98 3.11
C PHE A 37 -3.44 -8.82 1.88
N ALA A 38 -3.62 -10.15 1.96
CA ALA A 38 -3.72 -10.95 0.76
C ALA A 38 -4.99 -10.54 -0.01
N GLU A 39 -4.99 -10.67 -1.34
CA GLU A 39 -6.10 -10.22 -2.19
C GLU A 39 -7.46 -10.82 -1.75
N ASP A 40 -7.48 -12.12 -1.43
CA ASP A 40 -8.67 -12.84 -0.96
C ASP A 40 -9.13 -12.41 0.44
N ASP A 41 -8.25 -11.80 1.24
CA ASP A 41 -8.49 -11.38 2.61
C ASP A 41 -8.84 -9.88 2.73
N VAL A 42 -8.89 -9.14 1.61
CA VAL A 42 -9.26 -7.72 1.63
C VAL A 42 -10.68 -7.56 2.17
N PRO A 43 -10.89 -6.72 3.20
CA PRO A 43 -12.23 -6.43 3.73
C PRO A 43 -13.21 -5.98 2.64
N GLU A 44 -14.47 -6.37 2.76
CA GLU A 44 -15.50 -6.12 1.72
C GLU A 44 -15.63 -4.64 1.35
N ASP A 45 -15.53 -3.76 2.35
CA ASP A 45 -15.61 -2.30 2.22
C ASP A 45 -14.33 -1.65 1.64
N GLN A 46 -13.28 -2.43 1.41
CA GLN A 46 -11.97 -1.99 0.91
C GLN A 46 -11.55 -2.71 -0.38
N ARG A 47 -12.42 -3.54 -0.98
CA ARG A 47 -12.10 -4.32 -2.19
C ARG A 47 -11.69 -3.47 -3.40
N ASP A 48 -12.12 -2.22 -3.45
CA ASP A 48 -11.71 -1.30 -4.50
C ASP A 48 -10.21 -0.96 -4.47
N PHE A 49 -9.54 -1.14 -3.32
CA PHE A 49 -8.09 -0.99 -3.24
C PHE A 49 -7.32 -1.98 -4.11
N THR A 50 -7.86 -3.16 -4.42
CA THR A 50 -7.21 -4.11 -5.35
C THR A 50 -7.02 -3.47 -6.73
N ALA A 51 -8.06 -2.84 -7.29
CA ALA A 51 -7.97 -2.14 -8.56
C ALA A 51 -7.05 -0.91 -8.49
N ILE A 52 -7.11 -0.16 -7.39
CA ILE A 52 -6.25 1.01 -7.17
C ILE A 52 -4.76 0.61 -7.19
N ASN A 53 -4.40 -0.51 -6.56
CA ASN A 53 -3.04 -1.00 -6.56
C ASN A 53 -2.55 -1.29 -7.99
N ALA A 54 -3.35 -2.04 -8.77
CA ALA A 54 -3.06 -2.37 -10.17
C ALA A 54 -3.02 -1.14 -11.11
N GLU A 55 -3.77 -0.08 -10.80
CA GLU A 55 -3.78 1.14 -11.62
C GLU A 55 -2.64 2.08 -11.28
N LEU A 56 -2.35 2.29 -10.00
CA LEU A 56 -1.36 3.26 -9.54
C LEU A 56 0.08 2.75 -9.67
N THR A 57 0.30 1.44 -9.63
CA THR A 57 1.63 0.87 -9.92
C THR A 57 2.17 1.29 -11.30
N LYS A 58 1.27 1.45 -12.28
CA LYS A 58 1.61 1.89 -13.65
C LYS A 58 2.00 3.37 -13.74
N LYS A 59 1.67 4.17 -12.72
CA LYS A 59 1.85 5.63 -12.70
C LYS A 59 2.95 6.06 -11.73
N TRP A 60 3.10 5.35 -10.63
CA TRP A 60 3.99 5.73 -9.54
C TRP A 60 5.35 5.06 -9.65
N PRO A 61 6.45 5.72 -9.23
CA PRO A 61 7.77 5.13 -9.24
C PRO A 61 7.91 4.03 -8.18
N VAL A 62 8.76 3.04 -8.45
CA VAL A 62 9.16 2.02 -7.49
C VAL A 62 9.89 2.65 -6.30
N ILE A 63 9.57 2.22 -5.08
CA ILE A 63 10.29 2.57 -3.84
C ILE A 63 11.16 1.41 -3.36
N LEU A 64 12.47 1.56 -3.52
CA LEU A 64 13.45 0.52 -3.16
C LEU A 64 13.95 0.60 -1.71
N ARG A 65 13.73 1.73 -1.03
CA ARG A 65 14.30 2.00 0.29
C ARG A 65 13.28 2.63 1.22
N LYS A 66 13.28 2.15 2.47
CA LYS A 66 12.48 2.74 3.55
C LYS A 66 12.83 4.21 3.74
N LYS A 67 11.79 5.03 3.90
CA LYS A 67 11.87 6.44 4.31
C LYS A 67 11.22 6.60 5.69
N SER A 68 11.36 7.79 6.27
CA SER A 68 10.57 8.15 7.45
C SER A 68 9.08 8.14 7.10
N ALA A 69 8.23 7.77 8.06
CA ALA A 69 6.79 7.95 7.93
C ALA A 69 6.43 9.43 7.70
N LEU A 70 5.23 9.69 7.19
CA LEU A 70 4.71 11.04 7.07
C LEU A 70 4.63 11.73 8.45
N PRO A 71 4.79 13.07 8.54
CA PRO A 71 4.87 13.77 9.82
C PRO A 71 3.68 13.54 10.76
N ASP A 72 2.50 13.28 10.21
CA ASP A 72 1.23 13.08 10.91
C ASP A 72 0.76 11.62 10.94
N ALA A 73 1.64 10.66 10.60
CA ALA A 73 1.28 9.24 10.49
C ALA A 73 0.64 8.68 11.78
N GLU A 74 1.16 9.03 12.96
CA GLU A 74 0.59 8.59 14.25
C GLU A 74 -0.85 9.08 14.46
N THR A 75 -1.18 10.27 13.94
CA THR A 75 -2.54 10.84 14.05
C THR A 75 -3.54 10.14 13.13
N TRP A 76 -3.06 9.54 12.03
CA TRP A 76 -3.89 8.90 11.02
C TRP A 76 -3.91 7.37 11.12
N ASN A 77 -3.05 6.78 11.95
CA ASN A 77 -3.05 5.34 12.16
C ASN A 77 -4.35 4.90 12.86
N GLY A 78 -4.97 3.84 12.37
CA GLY A 78 -6.26 3.34 12.87
C GLY A 78 -7.51 4.15 12.49
N LYS A 79 -7.38 5.31 11.83
CA LYS A 79 -8.55 6.05 11.32
C LYS A 79 -9.09 5.41 10.03
N THR A 80 -10.41 5.25 9.97
CA THR A 80 -11.14 4.73 8.79
C THR A 80 -11.37 5.84 7.76
N ASP A 81 -11.95 5.48 6.60
CA ASP A 81 -12.47 6.42 5.61
C ASP A 81 -11.43 7.39 5.02
N LYS A 82 -10.17 6.96 4.94
CA LYS A 82 -9.08 7.77 4.37
C LYS A 82 -9.05 7.76 2.84
N ARG A 83 -9.85 6.92 2.18
CA ARG A 83 -9.90 6.79 0.73
C ARG A 83 -10.10 8.12 -0.02
N PRO A 84 -11.02 9.03 0.38
CA PRO A 84 -11.18 10.33 -0.27
C PRO A 84 -9.97 11.26 -0.14
N LEU A 85 -9.01 10.95 0.73
CA LEU A 85 -7.79 11.72 0.95
C LEU A 85 -6.61 11.24 0.08
N LEU A 86 -6.78 10.15 -0.68
CA LEU A 86 -5.76 9.61 -1.57
C LEU A 86 -5.34 10.67 -2.60
N LYS A 87 -4.03 10.91 -2.73
CA LYS A 87 -3.48 11.81 -3.74
C LYS A 87 -2.83 10.98 -4.83
N GLU A 88 -3.36 11.04 -6.05
CA GLU A 88 -2.81 10.30 -7.21
C GLU A 88 -1.66 11.02 -7.91
N VAL A 89 -1.54 12.34 -7.73
CA VAL A 89 -0.56 13.24 -8.36
C VAL A 89 0.07 14.21 -7.36
#